data_AF-F9UDZ5-F1
#
_entry.id   AF-F9UDZ5-F1
#
_cell.length_a   1.000
_cell.length_b   1.000
_cell.length_c   1.000
_cell.angle_alpha   90.00
_cell.angle_beta   90.00
_cell.angle_gamma   90.00
#
_symmetry.space_group_name_H-M   'P 1'
#
loop_
_entity.id
_entity.type
_entity.pdbx_description
1 polymer ?
#
loop_
_entity_poly.entity_id
_entity_poly.type
_entity_poly.pdbx_seq_one_letter_code
_entity_poly.pdbx_strand_id
1 'polypeptide(L)' 'MGTAPDEAPPVRSFLRRFECMGIDTAIAERAVALRQAKRLKLPDAIILATAMEHSALLVTRNT' A
#
# COMPACT_ATOMS: atom_id res chain seq x y z
N MET A 1 4.03 -8.09 -15.68
CA MET A 1 3.36 -7.29 -16.73
C MET A 1 3.14 -5.91 -16.17
N GLY A 2 3.80 -4.90 -16.74
CA GLY A 2 3.57 -3.49 -16.42
C GLY A 2 2.88 -2.82 -17.60
N THR A 3 2.36 -1.63 -17.36
CA THR A 3 1.79 -0.74 -18.37
C THR A 3 2.74 -0.58 -19.56
N ALA A 4 2.21 -0.72 -20.79
CA ALA A 4 2.98 -0.44 -21.99
C ALA A 4 3.37 1.06 -22.02
N PRO A 5 4.50 1.44 -22.66
CA PRO A 5 5.01 2.81 -22.59
C PRO A 5 3.99 3.90 -22.97
N ASP A 6 3.06 3.56 -23.87
CA ASP A 6 2.02 4.45 -24.38
C ASP A 6 0.82 4.63 -23.42
N GLU A 7 0.61 3.71 -22.46
CA GLU A 7 -0.46 3.83 -21.45
C GLU A 7 0.05 4.47 -20.15
N ALA A 8 1.34 4.81 -20.05
CA ALA A 8 1.91 5.46 -18.89
C ALA A 8 1.31 6.86 -18.59
N PRO A 9 0.99 7.72 -19.59
CA PRO A 9 0.40 9.04 -19.32
C PRO A 9 -1.03 9.00 -18.74
N PRO A 10 -1.97 8.19 -19.28
CA PRO A 10 -3.29 8.01 -18.67
C PRO A 10 -3.22 7.44 -17.25
N VAL A 11 -2.39 6.41 -17.03
CA VAL A 11 -2.22 5.78 -15.69
C VAL A 11 -1.67 6.79 -14.69
N ARG A 12 -0.66 7.58 -15.07
CA ARG A 12 -0.10 8.62 -14.20
C ARG A 12 -1.13 9.69 -13.87
N SER A 13 -1.96 10.08 -14.82
CA SER A 13 -3.03 11.08 -14.60
C SER A 13 -4.10 10.56 -13.64
N PHE A 14 -4.47 9.28 -13.74
CA PHE A 14 -5.36 8.62 -12.79
C PHE A 14 -4.76 8.57 -11.38
N LEU A 15 -3.50 8.14 -11.25
CA LEU A 15 -2.82 8.01 -9.95
C LEU A 15 -2.61 9.35 -9.23
N ARG A 16 -2.43 10.46 -9.97
CA ARG A 16 -2.29 11.81 -9.39
C ARG A 16 -3.52 12.29 -8.62
N ARG A 17 -4.66 11.60 -8.73
CA ARG A 17 -5.89 11.92 -7.99
C ARG A 17 -5.88 11.39 -6.56
N PHE A 18 -4.91 10.54 -6.21
CA PHE A 18 -4.76 9.95 -4.88
C PHE A 18 -3.62 10.62 -4.12
N GLU A 19 -3.75 10.67 -2.81
CA GLU A 19 -2.67 11.07 -1.92
C GLU A 19 -1.65 9.93 -1.81
N CYS A 20 -0.37 10.26 -1.98
CA CYS A 20 0.72 9.31 -1.79
C CYS A 20 1.21 9.37 -0.34
N MET A 21 0.88 8.34 0.43
CA MET A 21 1.38 8.19 1.80
C MET A 21 2.78 7.61 1.79
N GLY A 22 3.71 8.29 2.47
CA GLY A 22 5.07 7.78 2.71
C GLY A 22 5.06 6.65 3.73
N ILE A 23 6.16 5.89 3.78
CA ILE A 23 6.41 4.92 4.86
C ILE A 23 7.28 5.62 5.89
N ASP A 24 6.69 5.95 7.04
CA ASP A 24 7.43 6.46 8.19
C ASP A 24 7.81 5.32 9.16
N THR A 25 8.50 5.68 10.26
CA THR A 25 8.93 4.72 11.27
C THR A 25 7.75 4.00 11.94
N ALA A 26 6.63 4.70 12.19
CA ALA A 26 5.46 4.10 12.83
C ALA A 26 4.82 3.01 11.94
N ILE A 27 4.66 3.32 10.65
CA ILE A 27 4.18 2.37 9.65
C ILE A 27 5.14 1.18 9.54
N ALA A 28 6.45 1.43 9.52
CA ALA A 28 7.46 0.37 9.41
C ALA A 28 7.42 -0.59 10.62
N GLU A 29 7.39 -0.06 11.84
CA GLU A 29 7.30 -0.86 13.07
C GLU A 29 6.01 -1.67 13.13
N ARG A 30 4.87 -1.04 12.82
CA ARG A 30 3.56 -1.71 12.76
C ARG A 30 3.56 -2.82 11.71
N ALA A 31 4.15 -2.60 10.54
CA ALA A 31 4.23 -3.60 9.48
C ALA A 31 5.04 -4.83 9.92
N VAL A 32 6.15 -4.64 10.64
CA VAL A 32 6.94 -5.74 11.21
C VAL A 32 6.13 -6.53 12.23
N ALA A 33 5.45 -5.85 13.15
CA ALA A 33 4.60 -6.49 14.15
C ALA A 33 3.46 -7.30 13.50
N LEU A 34 2.80 -6.74 12.48
CA LEU A 34 1.74 -7.42 11.72
C LEU A 34 2.28 -8.64 10.97
N ARG A 35 3.45 -8.54 10.36
CA ARG A 35 4.10 -9.67 9.68
C ARG A 35 4.41 -10.80 10.64
N GLN A 36 4.91 -10.50 11.84
CA GLN A 36 5.21 -11.52 12.85
C GLN A 36 3.93 -12.18 13.39
N ALA A 37 2.91 -11.38 13.71
CA ALA A 37 1.67 -11.87 14.29
C ALA A 37 0.79 -12.65 13.29
N LYS A 38 0.72 -12.19 12.04
CA LYS A 38 -0.21 -12.70 11.02
C LYS A 38 0.47 -13.46 9.87
N ARG A 39 1.79 -13.61 9.90
CA ARG A 39 2.61 -14.22 8.83
C ARG A 39 2.37 -13.64 7.43
N LEU A 40 2.00 -12.35 7.37
CA LEU A 40 1.77 -11.63 6.11
C LEU A 40 3.09 -11.43 5.36
N LYS A 41 3.01 -11.36 4.02
CA LYS A 41 4.15 -10.88 3.23
C LYS A 41 4.42 -9.41 3.58
N LEU A 42 5.67 -8.98 3.52
CA LEU A 42 6.05 -7.61 3.87
C LEU A 42 5.24 -6.54 3.13
N PRO A 43 5.01 -6.63 1.80
CA PRO A 43 4.23 -5.62 1.10
C PRO A 43 2.78 -5.52 1.62
N ASP A 44 2.13 -6.65 1.88
CA ASP A 44 0.77 -6.68 2.42
C ASP A 44 0.70 -6.11 3.84
N ALA A 45 1.73 -6.41 4.66
CA ALA A 45 1.84 -5.88 6.01
C ALA A 45 2.05 -4.36 6.02
N ILE A 46 2.83 -3.82 5.06
CA ILE A 46 3.00 -2.37 4.89
C ILE A 46 1.66 -1.72 4.52
N ILE A 47 0.95 -2.26 3.53
CA ILE A 47 -0.35 -1.72 3.10
C ILE A 47 -1.35 -1.71 4.26
N LEU A 48 -1.42 -2.81 5.03
CA LEU A 48 -2.30 -2.91 6.19
C LEU A 48 -1.88 -1.94 7.31
N ALA A 49 -0.57 -1.82 7.59
CA ALA A 49 -0.06 -0.88 8.58
C ALA A 49 -0.40 0.57 8.21
N THR A 50 -0.18 0.97 6.96
CA THR A 50 -0.54 2.30 6.47
C THR A 50 -2.04 2.58 6.65
N ALA A 51 -2.90 1.64 6.28
CA ALA A 51 -4.34 1.80 6.48
C ALA A 51 -4.71 1.95 7.97
N MET A 52 -4.06 1.17 8.85
CA MET A 52 -4.29 1.23 10.29
C MET A 52 -3.82 2.56 10.90
N GLU A 53 -2.65 3.07 10.53
CA GLU A 53 -2.15 4.35 11.08
C GLU A 53 -2.98 5.55 10.64
N HIS A 54 -3.52 5.50 9.42
CA HIS A 54 -4.36 6.57 8.90
C HIS A 54 -5.86 6.37 9.16
N SER A 55 -6.23 5.36 9.96
CA SER A 55 -7.64 5.00 10.22
C SER A 55 -8.47 4.84 8.94
N ALA A 56 -7.85 4.33 7.87
CA ALA A 56 -8.45 4.17 6.56
C ALA A 56 -9.05 2.77 6.36
N LEU A 57 -10.08 2.68 5.52
CA LEU A 57 -10.64 1.40 5.09
C LEU A 57 -9.73 0.74 4.04
N LEU A 58 -9.22 -0.45 4.34
CA LEU A 58 -8.44 -1.24 3.37
C LEU A 58 -9.37 -1.99 2.41
N VAL A 59 -9.39 -1.56 1.15
CA VAL A 59 -10.11 -2.25 0.06
C VAL A 59 -9.15 -3.18 -0.67
N THR A 60 -9.49 -4.47 -0.78
CA THR A 60 -8.64 -5.48 -1.44
C THR A 60 -9.48 -6.42 -2.31
N ARG A 61 -8.87 -6.94 -3.38
CA ARG A 61 -9.39 -8.04 -4.20
C ARG A 61 -8.47 -9.25 -4.09
N ASN A 62 -8.17 -9.66 -2.86
CA ASN A 62 -7.36 -10.85 -2.57
C ASN A 62 -8.28 -12.06 -2.37
N THR A 63 -8.95 -12.46 -3.46
CA THR A 63 -9.71 -13.72 -3.57
C THR A 63 -8.83 -14.82 -4.13
#